data_AF-A0A955X711-F1
#
_entry.id   AF-A0A955X711-F1
#
_cell.length_a   1.000
_cell.length_b   1.000
_cell.length_c   1.000
_cell.angle_alpha   90.00
_cell.angle_beta   90.00
_cell.angle_gamma   90.00
#
_symmetry.space_group_name_H-M   'P 1'
#
loop_
_entity.id
_entity.type
_entity.pdbx_description
1 polymer ?
#
loop_
_entity_poly.entity_id
_entity_poly.type
_entity_poly.pdbx_seq_one_letter_code
_entity_poly.pdbx_strand_id
1 'polypeptide(L)'
;MSDEHYLVPDFSTLPRYLFDPAWDDPRVASNHAFEVYRQARFSGAAFGDGALSPAATLPTWERRYVDARRFALGQEHVFSQWGGLRFRGGAFNELYRRYSFGNQRPTANFHAQEVSFGADEEGGWFLQAKVGRFGGEDGNEAGLAVVFHTATGPLGGAAWSGSMDPPDDRVVRRAGRDRALAAAYRDLVAVEVRFYGRHQPEAAPRDDDGETPFALGDLFGDGS
;
A
#
# COMPACT_ATOMS: atom_id res chain seq x y z
N MET A 1 28.26 29.57 10.20
CA MET A 1 28.06 28.61 9.11
C MET A 1 28.20 27.24 9.73
N SER A 2 27.10 26.58 10.04
CA SER A 2 27.11 25.23 10.61
C SER A 2 27.39 24.25 9.48
N ASP A 3 28.42 23.42 9.64
CA ASP A 3 28.69 22.28 8.78
C ASP A 3 27.46 21.36 8.79
N GLU A 4 26.67 21.40 7.73
CA GLU A 4 25.68 20.37 7.46
C GLU A 4 26.46 19.08 7.17
N HIS A 5 26.62 18.25 8.19
CA HIS A 5 27.13 16.90 8.04
C HIS A 5 26.19 16.12 7.11
N TYR A 6 26.54 16.02 5.84
CA TYR A 6 25.87 15.17 4.87
C TYR A 6 26.03 13.71 5.35
N LEU A 7 24.95 13.13 5.87
CA LEU A 7 24.91 11.71 6.20
C LEU A 7 24.84 10.93 4.89
N VAL A 8 25.99 10.43 4.44
CA VAL A 8 26.02 9.38 3.42
C VAL A 8 25.34 8.16 4.04
N PRO A 9 24.30 7.58 3.42
CA PRO A 9 23.63 6.40 3.97
C PRO A 9 24.62 5.23 4.11
N ASP A 10 24.66 4.60 5.28
CA ASP A 10 25.45 3.38 5.48
C ASP A 10 24.68 2.17 4.96
N PHE A 11 24.99 1.78 3.72
CA PHE A 11 24.36 0.64 3.06
C PHE A 11 24.88 -0.73 3.53
N SER A 12 25.90 -0.78 4.40
CA SER A 12 26.38 -2.06 4.96
C SER A 12 25.38 -2.68 5.94
N THR A 13 24.38 -1.89 6.36
CA THR A 13 23.33 -2.23 7.33
C THR A 13 21.98 -2.56 6.69
N LEU A 14 21.90 -2.66 5.34
CA LEU A 14 20.65 -3.03 4.68
C LEU A 14 20.20 -4.45 5.10
N PRO A 15 18.88 -4.68 5.25
CA PRO A 15 18.37 -5.99 5.62
C PRO A 15 18.75 -7.03 4.57
N ARG A 16 19.19 -8.22 5.01
CA ARG A 16 19.70 -9.28 4.11
C ARG A 16 18.66 -10.35 3.78
N TYR A 17 17.67 -10.52 4.64
CA TYR A 17 16.60 -11.49 4.49
C TYR A 17 15.31 -10.98 5.15
N LEU A 18 14.22 -11.72 4.95
CA LEU A 18 12.89 -11.34 5.40
C LEU A 18 12.89 -11.04 6.91
N PHE A 19 13.23 -12.01 7.75
CA PHE A 19 13.18 -11.88 9.21
C PHE A 19 14.39 -11.19 9.86
N ASP A 20 15.07 -10.31 9.13
CA ASP A 20 16.22 -9.57 9.65
C ASP A 20 15.75 -8.52 10.70
N PRO A 21 16.22 -8.57 11.97
CA PRO A 21 15.81 -7.61 12.99
C PRO A 21 16.20 -6.16 12.65
N ALA A 22 17.10 -5.95 11.68
CA ALA A 22 17.44 -4.62 11.19
C ALA A 22 16.23 -3.87 10.59
N TRP A 23 15.18 -4.58 10.16
CA TRP A 23 13.93 -3.96 9.69
C TRP A 23 13.22 -3.12 10.76
N ASP A 24 13.47 -3.38 12.05
CA ASP A 24 12.87 -2.63 13.15
C ASP A 24 13.61 -1.30 13.45
N ASP A 25 14.82 -1.09 12.90
CA ASP A 25 15.52 0.19 12.99
C ASP A 25 15.00 1.17 11.92
N PRO A 26 14.36 2.29 12.31
CA PRO A 26 13.83 3.26 11.36
C PRO A 26 14.87 3.83 10.39
N ARG A 27 16.16 3.87 10.79
CA ARG A 27 17.24 4.34 9.91
C ARG A 27 17.53 3.34 8.81
N VAL A 28 17.57 2.05 9.13
CA VAL A 28 17.77 0.97 8.16
C VAL A 28 16.58 0.91 7.19
N ALA A 29 15.36 0.97 7.71
CA ALA A 29 14.13 1.08 6.92
C ALA A 29 14.16 2.27 5.94
N SER A 30 14.62 3.43 6.41
CA SER A 30 14.74 4.63 5.58
C SER A 30 15.84 4.50 4.51
N ASN A 31 17.00 3.94 4.86
CA ASN A 31 18.10 3.65 3.92
C ASN A 31 17.66 2.68 2.82
N HIS A 32 16.92 1.63 3.18
CA HIS A 32 16.38 0.67 2.23
C HIS A 32 15.41 1.34 1.25
N ALA A 33 14.44 2.12 1.77
CA ALA A 33 13.50 2.86 0.94
C ALA A 33 14.21 3.85 -0.01
N PHE A 34 15.24 4.55 0.48
CA PHE A 34 16.06 5.45 -0.32
C PHE A 34 16.77 4.70 -1.46
N GLU A 35 17.36 3.53 -1.20
CA GLU A 35 18.03 2.74 -2.23
C GLU A 35 17.04 2.22 -3.29
N VAL A 36 15.87 1.74 -2.88
CA VAL A 36 14.80 1.32 -3.81
C VAL A 36 14.35 2.50 -4.67
N TYR A 37 14.11 3.67 -4.07
CA TYR A 37 13.75 4.88 -4.79
C TYR A 37 14.83 5.30 -5.79
N ARG A 38 16.09 5.27 -5.36
CA ARG A 38 17.26 5.62 -6.17
C ARG A 38 17.33 4.73 -7.42
N GLN A 39 17.20 3.43 -7.26
CA GLN A 39 17.21 2.46 -8.36
C GLN A 39 16.03 2.65 -9.32
N ALA A 40 14.82 2.88 -8.79
CA ALA A 40 13.65 3.18 -9.60
C ALA A 40 13.87 4.44 -10.47
N ARG A 41 14.45 5.50 -9.89
CA ARG A 41 14.74 6.74 -10.61
C ARG A 41 15.86 6.58 -11.66
N PHE A 42 16.93 5.85 -11.34
CA PHE A 42 18.02 5.60 -12.30
C PHE A 42 17.61 4.71 -13.46
N SER A 43 16.76 3.70 -13.22
CA SER A 43 16.33 2.78 -14.27
C SER A 43 15.37 3.41 -15.28
N GLY A 44 14.99 4.68 -15.10
CA GLY A 44 13.98 5.34 -15.92
C GLY A 44 12.61 4.67 -15.80
N ALA A 45 12.40 3.84 -14.76
CA ALA A 45 11.08 3.34 -14.41
C ALA A 45 10.23 4.57 -14.10
N ALA A 46 9.42 4.97 -15.08
CA ALA A 46 8.77 6.27 -15.07
C ALA A 46 7.95 6.40 -13.78
N PHE A 47 8.31 7.39 -12.95
CA PHE A 47 7.33 8.04 -12.11
C PHE A 47 6.29 8.59 -13.07
N GLY A 48 5.17 7.89 -13.23
CA GLY A 48 4.09 8.38 -14.08
C GLY A 48 3.56 9.70 -13.55
N ASP A 49 2.67 10.35 -14.28
CA ASP A 49 1.94 11.53 -13.77
C ASP A 49 0.82 11.13 -12.78
N GLY A 50 1.00 10.03 -12.05
CA GLY A 50 0.06 9.55 -11.06
C GLY A 50 0.01 10.51 -9.89
N ALA A 51 -1.00 11.37 -9.86
CA ALA A 51 -1.31 12.18 -8.70
C ALA A 51 -1.79 11.28 -7.54
N LEU A 52 -1.58 11.73 -6.31
CA LEU A 52 -2.17 11.08 -5.15
C LEU A 52 -3.69 11.27 -5.22
N SER A 53 -4.41 10.21 -4.87
CA SER A 53 -5.84 10.33 -4.61
C SER A 53 -6.06 11.00 -3.26
N PRO A 54 -7.05 11.89 -3.11
CA PRO A 54 -7.46 12.38 -1.81
C PRO A 54 -7.71 11.23 -0.84
N ALA A 55 -7.29 11.36 0.42
CA ALA A 55 -7.39 10.25 1.37
C ALA A 55 -8.83 9.74 1.58
N ALA A 56 -9.83 10.61 1.39
CA ALA A 56 -11.25 10.27 1.47
C ALA A 56 -11.76 9.42 0.28
N THR A 57 -11.05 9.39 -0.85
CA THR A 57 -11.43 8.61 -2.03
C THR A 57 -10.65 7.29 -2.14
N LEU A 58 -9.71 7.04 -1.22
CA LEU A 58 -9.02 5.75 -1.17
C LEU A 58 -9.99 4.65 -0.76
N PRO A 59 -9.79 3.40 -1.23
CA PRO A 59 -10.63 2.28 -0.84
C PRO A 59 -10.78 2.17 0.68
N THR A 60 -12.03 2.16 1.14
CA THR A 60 -12.36 1.83 2.52
C THR A 60 -12.60 0.34 2.61
N TRP A 61 -11.70 -0.36 3.28
CA TRP A 61 -11.83 -1.78 3.54
C TRP A 61 -12.36 -2.03 4.94
N GLU A 62 -13.14 -3.09 5.13
CA GLU A 62 -13.68 -3.45 6.43
C GLU A 62 -12.54 -3.68 7.44
N ARG A 63 -12.61 -3.04 8.61
CA ARG A 63 -11.53 -3.03 9.61
C ARG A 63 -11.03 -4.43 10.01
N ARG A 64 -11.92 -5.44 10.01
CA ARG A 64 -11.57 -6.84 10.32
C ARG A 64 -10.61 -7.47 9.29
N TYR A 65 -10.50 -6.89 8.09
CA TYR A 65 -9.69 -7.41 6.98
C TYR A 65 -8.46 -6.55 6.68
N VAL A 66 -8.17 -5.52 7.49
CA VAL A 66 -7.10 -4.55 7.24
C VAL A 66 -6.05 -4.59 8.34
N ASP A 67 -4.78 -4.82 8.00
CA ASP A 67 -3.64 -4.41 8.84
C ASP A 67 -3.22 -2.99 8.42
N ALA A 68 -3.25 -2.03 9.33
CA ALA A 68 -2.85 -0.66 9.06
C ALA A 68 -1.76 -0.26 10.05
N ARG A 69 -0.62 0.21 9.53
CA ARG A 69 0.52 0.64 10.33
C ARG A 69 0.96 2.03 9.89
N ARG A 70 1.25 2.88 10.87
CA ARG A 70 1.74 4.24 10.64
C ARG A 70 3.22 4.31 10.98
N PHE A 71 4.00 4.79 10.03
CA PHE A 71 5.46 4.90 10.10
C PHE A 71 5.83 6.37 10.13
N ALA A 72 6.60 6.78 11.14
CA ALA A 72 7.15 8.13 11.16
C ALA A 72 8.15 8.28 10.00
N LEU A 73 8.01 9.36 9.23
CA LEU A 73 9.03 9.71 8.24
C LEU A 73 10.17 10.39 8.98
N GLY A 74 11.25 9.64 9.18
CA GLY A 74 12.41 10.06 9.96
C GLY A 74 13.42 10.85 9.12
N GLN A 75 14.65 10.34 9.12
CA GLN A 75 15.83 10.96 8.50
C GLN A 75 15.57 11.35 7.04
N GLU A 76 16.01 12.56 6.70
CA GLU A 76 16.02 13.05 5.33
C GLU A 76 17.33 12.62 4.65
N HIS A 77 17.20 12.10 3.42
CA HIS A 77 18.33 11.71 2.59
C HIS A 77 18.53 12.74 1.49
N VAL A 78 19.79 13.00 1.11
CA VAL A 78 20.14 14.00 0.09
C VAL A 78 20.82 13.31 -1.09
N PHE A 79 20.26 13.47 -2.29
CA PHE A 79 20.84 13.03 -3.54
C PHE A 79 21.81 14.08 -4.08
N SER A 80 23.09 13.99 -3.68
CA SER A 80 24.14 14.90 -4.19
C SER A 80 24.26 14.88 -5.72
N GLN A 81 24.03 13.73 -6.35
CA GLN A 81 24.08 13.55 -7.81
C GLN A 81 22.88 14.16 -8.55
N TRP A 82 21.81 14.54 -7.85
CA TRP A 82 20.60 15.13 -8.43
C TRP A 82 20.33 16.52 -7.86
N GLY A 83 21.36 17.36 -7.87
CA GLY A 83 21.24 18.76 -7.46
C GLY A 83 20.89 18.96 -5.98
N GLY A 84 21.12 17.94 -5.14
CA GLY A 84 20.78 17.99 -3.72
C GLY A 84 19.32 17.64 -3.41
N LEU A 85 18.62 16.96 -4.32
CA LEU A 85 17.24 16.50 -4.12
C LEU A 85 17.09 15.74 -2.79
N ARG A 86 16.08 16.11 -2.00
CA ARG A 86 15.82 15.51 -0.68
C ARG A 86 14.74 14.43 -0.73
N PHE A 87 14.92 13.35 0.03
CA PHE A 87 14.00 12.21 0.12
C PHE A 87 13.68 11.84 1.57
N ARG A 88 12.42 11.47 1.81
CA ARG A 88 11.94 10.87 3.06
C ARG A 88 11.15 9.62 2.73
N GLY A 89 11.42 8.56 3.46
CA GLY A 89 10.75 7.28 3.24
C GLY A 89 11.00 6.30 4.36
N GLY A 90 10.32 5.17 4.26
CA GLY A 90 10.43 4.06 5.18
C GLY A 90 10.17 2.75 4.46
N ALA A 91 10.56 1.67 5.12
CA ALA A 91 10.31 0.34 4.66
C ALA A 91 10.08 -0.58 5.85
N PHE A 92 9.49 -1.73 5.61
CA PHE A 92 9.38 -2.78 6.62
C PHE A 92 9.31 -4.14 5.95
N ASN A 93 9.62 -5.16 6.75
CA ASN A 93 9.68 -6.53 6.29
C ASN A 93 8.33 -7.04 5.76
N GLU A 94 7.33 -7.21 6.65
CA GLU A 94 6.11 -7.93 6.32
C GLU A 94 4.87 -7.39 7.07
N LEU A 95 3.76 -7.26 6.34
CA LEU A 95 2.40 -7.31 6.89
C LEU A 95 1.82 -8.67 6.57
N TYR A 96 1.48 -9.44 7.60
CA TYR A 96 0.88 -10.76 7.45
C TYR A 96 -0.58 -10.74 7.91
N ARG A 97 -1.47 -11.32 7.11
CA ARG A 97 -2.89 -11.44 7.43
C ARG A 97 -3.41 -12.84 7.17
N ARG A 98 -3.88 -13.47 8.25
CA ARG A 98 -4.60 -14.74 8.20
C ARG A 98 -6.09 -14.49 8.07
N TYR A 99 -6.74 -15.12 7.09
CA TYR A 99 -8.18 -15.04 6.85
C TYR A 99 -8.84 -16.42 6.94
N SER A 100 -9.91 -16.53 7.73
CA SER A 100 -10.75 -17.73 7.83
C SER A 100 -12.22 -17.35 7.73
N PHE A 101 -12.99 -18.03 6.89
CA PHE A 101 -14.43 -17.82 6.76
C PHE A 101 -15.21 -18.99 7.39
N GLY A 102 -16.27 -18.68 8.14
CA GLY A 102 -17.32 -19.64 8.50
C GLY A 102 -16.93 -20.89 9.31
N ASN A 103 -15.97 -20.81 10.25
CA ASN A 103 -15.45 -21.96 11.02
C ASN A 103 -14.87 -23.13 10.18
N GLN A 104 -14.81 -23.00 8.86
CA GLN A 104 -14.34 -24.06 7.96
C GLN A 104 -12.97 -23.70 7.37
N ARG A 105 -12.09 -24.70 7.33
CA ARG A 105 -10.78 -24.66 6.66
C ARG A 105 -11.04 -24.91 5.16
N PRO A 106 -10.27 -24.30 4.23
CA PRO A 106 -8.93 -23.77 4.45
C PRO A 106 -8.85 -22.25 4.67
N THR A 107 -7.95 -21.88 5.58
CA THR A 107 -7.55 -20.49 5.83
C THR A 107 -6.69 -19.99 4.65
N ALA A 108 -7.02 -18.83 4.08
CA ALA A 108 -6.11 -18.11 3.17
C ALA A 108 -5.16 -17.22 3.98
N ASN A 109 -3.88 -17.21 3.64
CA ASN A 109 -2.89 -16.37 4.29
C ASN A 109 -2.32 -15.38 3.29
N PHE A 110 -2.44 -14.09 3.57
CA PHE A 110 -1.96 -13.03 2.72
C PHE A 110 -0.73 -12.38 3.35
N HIS A 111 0.16 -11.88 2.50
CA HIS A 111 1.30 -11.10 2.94
C HIS A 111 1.55 -9.90 2.03
N ALA A 112 2.12 -8.84 2.59
CA ALA A 112 2.82 -7.80 1.86
C ALA A 112 4.24 -7.72 2.40
N GLN A 113 5.22 -8.08 1.58
CA GLN A 113 6.63 -8.19 1.93
C GLN A 113 7.48 -7.11 1.24
N GLU A 114 8.64 -6.82 1.84
CA GLU A 114 9.64 -5.86 1.33
C GLU A 114 8.98 -4.50 1.00
N VAL A 115 8.04 -4.06 1.85
CA VAL A 115 7.25 -2.88 1.56
C VAL A 115 8.10 -1.65 1.75
N SER A 116 8.29 -0.88 0.68
CA SER A 116 9.09 0.33 0.63
C SER A 116 8.26 1.48 0.07
N PHE A 117 8.35 2.64 0.71
CA PHE A 117 7.58 3.82 0.32
C PHE A 117 8.34 5.09 0.65
N GLY A 118 7.97 6.18 -0.02
CA GLY A 118 8.56 7.48 0.27
C GLY A 118 8.21 8.53 -0.76
N ALA A 119 8.74 9.73 -0.51
CA ALA A 119 8.56 10.89 -1.35
C ALA A 119 9.84 11.74 -1.40
N ASP A 120 10.01 12.49 -2.48
CA ASP A 120 11.01 13.54 -2.62
C ASP A 120 10.41 14.95 -2.58
N GLU A 121 11.26 15.97 -2.45
CA GLU A 121 10.83 17.37 -2.37
C GLU A 121 10.27 17.95 -3.68
N GLU A 122 10.45 17.26 -4.82
CA GLU A 122 9.80 17.59 -6.09
C GLU A 122 8.38 17.00 -6.18
N GLY A 123 7.94 16.26 -5.16
CA GLY A 123 6.65 15.59 -5.10
C GLY A 123 6.64 14.23 -5.80
N GLY A 124 7.79 13.69 -6.19
CA GLY A 124 7.91 12.32 -6.64
C GLY A 124 7.62 11.37 -5.48
N TRP A 125 6.77 10.36 -5.69
CA TRP A 125 6.43 9.37 -4.67
C TRP A 125 6.51 7.96 -5.22
N PHE A 126 6.68 6.98 -4.33
CA PHE A 126 6.61 5.57 -4.68
C PHE A 126 6.03 4.68 -3.57
N LEU A 127 5.55 3.52 -4.00
CA LEU A 127 5.22 2.35 -3.19
C LEU A 127 5.70 1.12 -3.98
N GLN A 128 6.53 0.31 -3.34
CA GLN A 128 6.95 -1.00 -3.83
C GLN A 128 6.66 -2.06 -2.77
N ALA A 129 6.15 -3.22 -3.17
CA ALA A 129 5.98 -4.38 -2.31
C ALA A 129 5.87 -5.65 -3.14
N LYS A 130 6.06 -6.81 -2.50
CA LYS A 130 5.57 -8.10 -2.99
C LYS A 130 4.30 -8.44 -2.22
N VAL A 131 3.18 -8.58 -2.90
CA VAL A 131 1.90 -8.95 -2.28
C VAL A 131 1.54 -10.35 -2.73
N GLY A 132 1.34 -11.27 -1.79
CA GLY A 132 1.14 -12.67 -2.10
C GLY A 132 0.07 -13.34 -1.23
N ARG A 133 -0.28 -14.56 -1.63
CA ARG A 133 -1.21 -15.44 -0.92
C ARG A 133 -0.65 -16.86 -0.83
N PHE A 134 -0.74 -17.47 0.34
CA PHE A 134 -0.47 -18.88 0.58
C PHE A 134 -1.75 -19.64 0.96
N GLY A 135 -2.14 -20.58 0.10
CA GLY A 135 -3.28 -21.47 0.30
C GLY A 135 -4.65 -20.77 0.28
N GLY A 136 -5.69 -21.50 0.67
CA GLY A 136 -7.08 -21.08 0.55
C GLY A 136 -7.71 -21.50 -0.78
N GLU A 137 -9.04 -21.44 -0.85
CA GLU A 137 -9.81 -21.62 -2.10
C GLU A 137 -9.63 -20.41 -3.04
N ASP A 138 -10.18 -20.43 -4.24
CA ASP A 138 -10.13 -19.30 -5.18
C ASP A 138 -11.09 -18.15 -4.76
N GLY A 139 -11.09 -17.03 -5.48
CA GLY A 139 -11.90 -15.85 -5.16
C GLY A 139 -11.22 -14.89 -4.19
N ASN A 140 -9.90 -14.90 -4.09
CA ASN A 140 -9.21 -14.07 -3.11
C ASN A 140 -8.76 -12.75 -3.72
N GLU A 141 -8.86 -11.68 -2.94
CA GLU A 141 -8.45 -10.33 -3.34
C GLU A 141 -7.57 -9.73 -2.25
N ALA A 142 -6.50 -9.04 -2.68
CA ALA A 142 -5.68 -8.25 -1.79
C ALA A 142 -5.66 -6.79 -2.24
N GLY A 143 -5.36 -5.91 -1.29
CA GLY A 143 -5.16 -4.48 -1.52
C GLY A 143 -4.02 -3.95 -0.68
N LEU A 144 -3.28 -2.99 -1.22
CA LEU A 144 -2.20 -2.29 -0.53
C LEU A 144 -2.33 -0.80 -0.81
N ALA A 145 -2.31 0.02 0.22
CA ALA A 145 -2.35 1.47 0.09
C ALA A 145 -1.31 2.15 0.95
N VAL A 146 -0.79 3.28 0.46
CA VAL A 146 0.02 4.24 1.22
C VAL A 146 -0.74 5.55 1.35
N VAL A 147 -0.70 6.16 2.53
CA VAL A 147 -1.29 7.47 2.80
C VAL A 147 -0.23 8.35 3.42
N PHE A 148 0.08 9.47 2.77
CA PHE A 148 1.01 10.46 3.29
C PHE A 148 0.30 11.38 4.29
N HIS A 149 0.95 11.66 5.41
CA HIS A 149 0.40 12.51 6.47
C HIS A 149 1.31 13.69 6.77
N THR A 150 0.69 14.85 6.96
CA THR A 150 1.28 16.00 7.63
C THR A 150 0.88 16.00 9.11
N ALA A 151 1.37 16.99 9.87
CA ALA A 151 0.93 17.20 11.25
C ALA A 151 -0.58 17.51 11.36
N THR A 152 -1.19 18.06 10.31
CA THR A 152 -2.60 18.49 10.31
C THR A 152 -3.56 17.40 9.83
N GLY A 153 -3.08 16.35 9.16
CA GLY A 153 -3.95 15.26 8.68
C GLY A 153 -3.37 14.47 7.50
N PRO A 154 -4.19 13.59 6.90
CA PRO A 154 -3.82 12.90 5.68
C PRO A 154 -3.81 13.86 4.49
N LEU A 155 -2.71 13.87 3.74
CA LEU A 155 -2.54 14.67 2.54
C LEU A 155 -3.19 14.00 1.32
N GLY A 156 -2.92 12.70 1.15
CA GLY A 156 -3.35 11.91 0.01
C GLY A 156 -2.64 10.57 -0.01
N GLY A 157 -3.01 9.68 -0.94
CA GLY A 157 -2.41 8.37 -1.03
C GLY A 157 -2.57 7.70 -2.36
N ALA A 158 -2.02 6.50 -2.46
CA ALA A 158 -2.13 5.63 -3.62
C ALA A 158 -2.50 4.22 -3.16
N ALA A 159 -3.29 3.53 -3.97
CA ALA A 159 -3.72 2.18 -3.69
C ALA A 159 -3.49 1.25 -4.90
N TRP A 160 -3.31 -0.02 -4.59
CA TRP A 160 -3.35 -1.14 -5.50
C TRP A 160 -4.36 -2.15 -4.95
N SER A 161 -5.08 -2.81 -5.84
CA SER A 161 -5.85 -4.01 -5.53
C SER A 161 -5.76 -4.99 -6.68
N GLY A 162 -5.99 -6.27 -6.39
CA GLY A 162 -6.01 -7.31 -7.40
C GLY A 162 -6.50 -8.65 -6.86
N SER A 163 -6.98 -9.50 -7.77
CA SER A 163 -7.17 -10.93 -7.49
C SER A 163 -5.85 -11.57 -7.08
N MET A 164 -5.90 -12.56 -6.19
CA MET A 164 -4.77 -13.34 -5.70
C MET A 164 -4.86 -14.82 -6.10
N ASP A 165 -5.57 -15.07 -7.20
CA ASP A 165 -5.75 -16.40 -7.80
C ASP A 165 -5.00 -16.48 -9.13
N PRO A 166 -4.29 -17.61 -9.42
CA PRO A 166 -3.88 -18.64 -8.46
C PRO A 166 -2.94 -18.08 -7.37
N PRO A 167 -2.65 -18.82 -6.26
CA PRO A 167 -1.75 -18.33 -5.22
C PRO A 167 -0.35 -18.09 -5.78
N ASP A 168 0.11 -16.84 -5.73
CA ASP A 168 1.44 -16.41 -6.19
C ASP A 168 1.77 -15.03 -5.58
N ASP A 169 3.03 -14.64 -5.70
CA ASP A 169 3.52 -13.32 -5.31
C ASP A 169 3.43 -12.35 -6.49
N ARG A 170 2.80 -11.20 -6.24
CA ARG A 170 2.64 -10.11 -7.21
C ARG A 170 3.52 -8.94 -6.82
N VAL A 171 4.36 -8.50 -7.75
CA VAL A 171 5.15 -7.27 -7.57
C VAL A 171 4.25 -6.06 -7.75
N VAL A 172 3.99 -5.35 -6.66
CA VAL A 172 3.30 -4.07 -6.66
C VAL A 172 4.35 -2.97 -6.79
N ARG A 173 4.28 -2.23 -7.89
CA ARG A 173 5.02 -0.98 -8.08
C ARG A 173 4.03 0.12 -8.43
N ARG A 174 4.04 1.17 -7.64
CA ARG A 174 3.28 2.40 -7.85
C ARG A 174 4.23 3.56 -7.65
N ALA A 175 4.17 4.52 -8.54
CA ALA A 175 5.01 5.69 -8.49
C ALA A 175 4.30 6.82 -9.22
N GLY A 176 4.54 8.04 -8.79
CA GLY A 176 4.03 9.19 -9.50
C GLY A 176 4.61 10.49 -9.01
N ARG A 177 3.95 11.60 -9.39
CA ARG A 177 4.33 12.95 -8.98
C ARG A 177 3.10 13.74 -8.60
N ASP A 178 3.17 14.44 -7.48
CA ASP A 178 2.07 15.25 -6.97
C ASP A 178 2.56 16.60 -6.44
N ARG A 179 1.97 17.70 -6.95
CA ARG A 179 2.34 19.06 -6.54
C ARG A 179 1.96 19.39 -5.10
N ALA A 180 0.86 18.85 -4.59
CA ALA A 180 0.46 19.02 -3.20
C ALA A 180 1.46 18.30 -2.28
N LEU A 181 1.99 17.15 -2.70
CA LEU A 181 3.07 16.46 -2.00
C LEU A 181 4.36 17.26 -2.00
N ALA A 182 4.76 17.83 -3.13
CA ALA A 182 5.93 18.72 -3.21
C ALA A 182 5.79 19.91 -2.24
N ALA A 183 4.63 20.58 -2.25
CA ALA A 183 4.35 21.73 -1.39
C ALA A 183 4.35 21.37 0.10
N ALA A 184 3.89 20.17 0.45
CA ALA A 184 3.80 19.69 1.83
C ALA A 184 5.03 18.90 2.30
N TYR A 185 6.05 18.70 1.45
CA TYR A 185 7.16 17.79 1.72
C TYR A 185 7.83 18.01 3.09
N ARG A 186 8.08 19.27 3.44
CA ARG A 186 8.71 19.63 4.72
C ARG A 186 7.85 19.28 5.92
N ASP A 187 6.54 19.34 5.75
CA ASP A 187 5.53 19.08 6.78
C ASP A 187 5.12 17.60 6.86
N LEU A 188 5.67 16.73 6.00
CA LEU A 188 5.42 15.30 6.06
C LEU A 188 6.00 14.71 7.34
N VAL A 189 5.15 14.07 8.13
CA VAL A 189 5.51 13.48 9.44
C VAL A 189 5.38 11.96 9.45
N ALA A 190 4.53 11.38 8.59
CA ALA A 190 4.29 9.95 8.58
C ALA A 190 3.73 9.44 7.25
N VAL A 191 3.86 8.13 7.05
CA VAL A 191 3.11 7.37 6.04
C VAL A 191 2.34 6.26 6.74
N GLU A 192 1.06 6.12 6.44
CA GLU A 192 0.27 4.98 6.85
C GLU A 192 0.19 3.98 5.69
N VAL A 193 0.56 2.73 5.98
CA VAL A 193 0.41 1.62 5.04
C VAL A 193 -0.75 0.76 5.49
N ARG A 194 -1.68 0.51 4.57
CA ARG A 194 -2.86 -0.34 4.79
C ARG A 194 -2.77 -1.54 3.89
N PHE A 195 -2.81 -2.73 4.48
CA PHE A 195 -2.86 -3.99 3.77
C PHE A 195 -4.19 -4.69 4.03
N TYR A 196 -4.83 -5.12 2.95
CA TYR A 196 -6.13 -5.76 2.94
C TYR A 196 -6.03 -7.13 2.27
N GLY A 197 -6.73 -8.11 2.84
CA GLY A 197 -6.94 -9.41 2.23
C GLY A 197 -8.33 -9.92 2.56
N ARG A 198 -9.08 -10.34 1.54
CA ARG A 198 -10.37 -11.02 1.71
C ARG A 198 -10.52 -12.19 0.75
N HIS A 199 -11.43 -13.08 1.11
CA HIS A 199 -12.12 -13.93 0.15
C HIS A 199 -13.38 -13.19 -0.34
N GLN A 200 -13.47 -12.94 -1.64
CA GLN A 200 -14.74 -12.76 -2.31
C GLN A 200 -15.28 -14.15 -2.65
N PRO A 201 -16.31 -14.66 -1.96
CA PRO A 201 -17.04 -15.77 -2.56
C PRO A 201 -17.45 -15.32 -3.95
N GLU A 202 -17.30 -16.20 -4.94
CA GLU A 202 -17.82 -16.00 -6.29
C GLU A 202 -19.21 -15.38 -6.14
N ALA A 203 -19.43 -14.20 -6.76
CA ALA A 203 -20.75 -13.60 -6.74
C ALA A 203 -21.71 -14.73 -7.12
N ALA A 204 -22.67 -15.02 -6.23
CA ALA A 204 -23.65 -16.08 -6.46
C ALA A 204 -24.05 -16.00 -7.93
N PRO A 205 -24.04 -17.13 -8.67
CA PRO A 205 -24.40 -17.11 -10.08
C PRO A 205 -25.62 -16.21 -10.19
N ARG A 206 -25.53 -15.17 -11.02
CA ARG A 206 -26.73 -14.39 -11.33
C ARG A 206 -27.73 -15.46 -11.73
N ASP A 207 -28.85 -15.53 -11.00
CA ASP A 207 -29.98 -16.31 -11.43
C ASP A 207 -30.32 -15.76 -12.82
N ASP A 208 -29.77 -16.39 -13.85
CA ASP A 208 -30.03 -16.17 -15.27
C ASP A 208 -31.28 -16.95 -15.67
N ASP A 209 -32.06 -17.32 -14.66
CA ASP A 209 -33.44 -17.72 -14.76
C ASP A 209 -34.19 -16.41 -15.00
N GLY A 210 -34.43 -16.10 -16.27
CA GLY A 210 -35.28 -15.00 -16.72
C GLY A 210 -36.75 -15.11 -16.28
N GLU A 211 -37.01 -15.49 -15.03
CA GLU A 211 -38.30 -15.36 -14.38
C GLU A 211 -38.34 -14.01 -13.67
N THR A 212 -39.04 -13.10 -14.32
CA THR A 212 -39.60 -11.91 -13.69
C THR A 212 -40.24 -12.29 -12.35
N PRO A 213 -40.00 -11.53 -11.27
CA PRO A 213 -40.70 -11.79 -10.02
C PRO A 213 -42.20 -11.63 -10.29
N PHE A 214 -42.95 -12.73 -10.13
CA PHE A 214 -44.40 -12.67 -10.03
C PHE A 214 -44.74 -11.67 -8.93
N ALA A 215 -45.33 -10.55 -9.32
CA ALA A 215 -45.92 -9.61 -8.40
C ALA A 215 -47.01 -10.34 -7.61
N LEU A 216 -46.76 -10.52 -6.30
CA LEU A 216 -47.81 -10.74 -5.31
C LEU A 216 -48.66 -9.46 -5.25
N GLY A 217 -49.70 -9.40 -6.06
CA GLY A 217 -50.61 -8.27 -6.10
C GLY A 217 -51.76 -8.50 -7.07
N ASP A 218 -52.76 -9.26 -6.62
CA ASP A 218 -54.20 -9.09 -6.91
C ASP A 218 -54.96 -10.41 -6.65
N LEU A 219 -55.21 -10.72 -5.37
CA LEU A 219 -56.19 -11.75 -4.99
C LEU A 219 -57.00 -11.36 -3.73
N PHE A 220 -57.13 -10.06 -3.47
CA PHE A 220 -58.12 -9.52 -2.54
C PHE A 220 -58.84 -8.34 -3.20
N GLY A 221 -59.79 -8.65 -4.07
CA GLY A 221 -60.85 -7.73 -4.46
C GLY A 221 -62.04 -7.95 -3.53
N ASP A 222 -62.25 -6.99 -2.63
CA ASP A 222 -63.47 -6.86 -1.84
C ASP A 222 -64.67 -6.44 -2.73
N GLY A 223 -65.81 -7.11 -2.49
CA GLY A 223 -67.09 -6.44 -2.28
C GLY A 223 -67.96 -6.03 -3.48
N SER A 224 -68.97 -6.85 -3.78
CA SER A 224 -70.40 -6.48 -3.71
C SER A 224 -71.31 -7.69 -3.96
#